data_AF-A0A2N6A8N6-F1
#
_entry.id   AF-A0A2N6A8N6-F1
#
_cell.length_a   1.000
_cell.length_b   1.000
_cell.length_c   1.000
_cell.angle_alpha   90.00
_cell.angle_beta   90.00
_cell.angle_gamma   90.00
#
_symmetry.space_group_name_H-M   'P 1'
#
loop_
_entity.id
_entity.type
_entity.pdbx_description
1 polymer ?
#
loop_
_entity_poly.entity_id
_entity_poly.type
_entity_poly.pdbx_seq_one_letter_code
_entity_poly.pdbx_strand_id
1 'polypeptide(L)' 'MKNIGILAIQGSVIEHEKILQKLNMDYSLVRSKEEVKPL' A
#
# COMPACT_ATOMS: atom_id res chain seq x y z
N MET A 1 11.43 -8.83 2.79
CA MET A 1 10.57 -8.52 1.63
C MET A 1 10.22 -7.05 1.69
N LYS A 2 10.23 -6.33 0.55
CA LYS A 2 9.92 -4.89 0.52
C LYS A 2 8.39 -4.73 0.57
N ASN A 3 7.88 -4.15 1.65
CA ASN A 3 6.45 -3.87 1.82
C ASN A 3 6.11 -2.52 1.17
N ILE A 4 5.18 -2.50 0.20
CA ILE A 4 4.76 -1.26 -0.48
C ILE A 4 3.61 -0.62 0.30
N GLY A 5 3.79 0.63 0.74
CA GLY A 5 2.71 1.43 1.32
C GLY A 5 1.87 2.13 0.24
N ILE A 6 0.55 1.95 0.26
CA ILE A 6 -0.40 2.71 -0.59
C ILE A 6 -1.12 3.73 0.28
N LEU A 7 -1.00 5.02 -0.04
CA LEU A 7 -1.74 6.07 0.66
C LEU A 7 -3.25 5.93 0.41
N ALA A 8 -4.04 5.85 1.48
CA ALA A 8 -5.46 5.53 1.45
C ALA A 8 -6.31 6.49 2.32
N ILE A 9 -5.93 7.77 2.39
CA ILE A 9 -6.68 8.81 3.10
C ILE A 9 -7.97 9.17 2.34
N GLN A 10 -7.93 9.17 1.01
CA GLN A 10 -9.06 9.50 0.13
C GLN A 10 -8.86 8.85 -1.25
N GLY A 11 -9.94 8.66 -2.00
CA GLY A 11 -9.92 8.11 -3.36
C GLY A 11 -9.96 6.58 -3.40
N SER A 12 -10.01 6.01 -4.61
CA SER A 12 -9.95 4.56 -4.82
C SER A 12 -8.50 4.09 -4.85
N VAL A 13 -8.21 3.02 -4.12
CA VAL A 13 -6.90 2.33 -4.12
C VAL A 13 -6.95 0.97 -4.83
N ILE A 14 -8.11 0.56 -5.33
CA ILE A 14 -8.37 -0.77 -5.89
C ILE A 14 -7.44 -1.12 -7.04
N GLU A 15 -7.14 -0.18 -7.92
CA GLU A 15 -6.24 -0.38 -9.06
C GLU A 15 -4.81 -0.67 -8.61
N HIS A 16 -4.37 -0.06 -7.51
CA HIS A 16 -3.05 -0.29 -6.90
C HIS A 16 -2.98 -1.68 -6.27
N GLU A 17 -4.03 -2.08 -5.55
CA GLU A 17 -4.11 -3.42 -4.96
C GLU A 17 -4.07 -4.51 -6.04
N LYS A 18 -4.87 -4.34 -7.10
CA LYS A 18 -4.93 -5.29 -8.23
C LYS A 18 -3.56 -5.50 -8.89
N ILE A 19 -2.78 -4.44 -9.09
CA ILE A 19 -1.47 -4.57 -9.74
C ILE A 19 -0.44 -5.21 -8.79
N LEU A 20 -0.45 -4.87 -7.50
CA LEU A 20 0.48 -5.44 -6.53
C LEU A 20 0.21 -6.93 -6.27
N GLN A 21 -1.05 -7.34 -6.22
CA GLN A 21 -1.45 -8.74 -6.15
C GLN A 21 -0.97 -9.53 -7.39
N LYS A 22 -1.09 -8.97 -8.60
CA LYS A 22 -0.57 -9.59 -9.84
C LYS A 22 0.95 -9.78 -9.82
N LEU A 23 1.67 -8.90 -9.13
CA LEU A 23 3.12 -8.98 -8.97
C LEU A 23 3.55 -9.84 -7.77
N ASN A 24 2.60 -10.44 -7.06
CA ASN A 24 2.83 -11.20 -5.83
C ASN A 24 3.64 -10.40 -4.79
N MET A 25 3.32 -9.11 -4.65
CA MET A 25 3.97 -8.19 -3.73
C MET A 25 3.11 -7.95 -2.49
N ASP A 26 3.76 -7.97 -1.32
CA ASP A 26 3.14 -7.54 -0.09
C ASP A 26 2.95 -6.02 -0.08
N TYR A 27 1.75 -5.58 0.33
CA TYR A 27 1.41 -4.17 0.44
C TYR A 27 0.59 -3.88 1.69
N SER A 28 0.62 -2.62 2.12
CA SER A 28 -0.20 -2.12 3.22
C SER A 28 -0.85 -0.79 2.83
N LEU A 29 -2.13 -0.64 3.17
CA LEU A 29 -2.80 0.66 3.08
C LEU A 29 -2.32 1.56 4.22
N VAL A 30 -2.00 2.81 3.91
CA VAL A 30 -1.48 3.82 4.83
C VAL A 30 -2.50 4.94 4.94
N ARG A 31 -3.08 5.12 6.13
CA ARG A 31 -4.09 6.15 6.41
C ARG A 31 -3.60 7.20 7.41
N SER A 32 -2.50 6.92 8.09
CA SER A 32 -1.93 7.75 9.13
C SER A 32 -0.40 7.73 9.06
N LYS A 33 0.27 8.69 9.69
CA LYS A 33 1.73 8.77 9.68
C LYS A 33 2.36 7.60 10.45
N GLU A 34 1.65 7.08 11.44
CA GLU A 34 2.07 5.98 12.31
C GLU A 34 2.18 4.65 11.55
N GLU A 35 1.45 4.51 10.44
CA GLU A 35 1.47 3.34 9.56
C GLU A 35 2.66 3.36 8.58
N VAL A 36 3.35 4.49 8.45
CA VAL A 36 4.57 4.61 7.64
C VAL A 36 5.75 4.02 8.42
N LYS A 37 6.26 2.88 7.94
CA LYS A 37 7.48 2.30 8.49
C LYS A 37 8.72 3.07 7.99
N PRO A 38 9.71 3.36 8.86
CA PRO A 38 10.98 3.93 8.43
C PRO A 38 11.68 2.98 7.45
N LEU A 39 12.39 3.57 6.48
CA LEU A 39 13.12 2.88 5.41
C LEU A 39 14.35 2.10 5.92
#